data_AF-A0A0Q6CH57-F1
#
_entry.id   AF-A0A0Q6CH57-F1
#
_cell.length_a   1.000
_cell.length_b   1.000
_cell.length_c   1.000
_cell.angle_alpha   90.00
_cell.angle_beta   90.00
_cell.angle_gamma   90.00
#
_symmetry.space_group_name_H-M   'P 1'
#
loop_
_entity.id
_entity.type
_entity.pdbx_description
1 polymer ?
#
loop_
_entity_poly.entity_id
_entity_poly.type
_entity_poly.pdbx_seq_one_letter_code
_entity_poly.pdbx_strand_id
1 'polypeptide(L)'
;MIAFLRFLFVIPFGFVAACGAASFALLWPFVDLSGAKDGDPFFWLQIGLGFAAQAAQVGSTALVPWGAFVLATELLGWRSLIFHALAGLAAGFLTTRFAYAGALPHASVQTAMAVAGLAFALVYWIIAGRGAGRWRTATPARRPNEPITAPPAS
;
A
#
# COMPACT_ATOMS: atom_id res chain seq x y z
N MET A 1 -4.49 7.73 -21.57
CA MET A 1 -3.37 6.75 -21.52
C MET A 1 -2.64 6.75 -20.17
N ILE A 2 -2.19 7.89 -19.64
CA ILE A 2 -1.45 7.96 -18.36
C ILE A 2 -2.24 7.40 -17.16
N ALA A 3 -3.55 7.69 -17.07
CA ALA A 3 -4.40 7.15 -16.00
C ALA A 3 -4.48 5.60 -16.04
N PHE A 4 -4.69 5.02 -17.23
CA PHE A 4 -4.78 3.58 -17.43
C PHE A 4 -3.48 2.85 -17.02
N LEU A 5 -2.31 3.37 -17.43
CA LEU A 5 -1.02 2.81 -17.04
C LEU A 5 -0.82 2.85 -15.51
N ARG A 6 -1.33 3.87 -14.83
CA ARG A 6 -1.28 3.95 -13.36
C ARG A 6 -2.11 2.84 -12.71
N PHE A 7 -3.33 2.64 -13.18
CA PHE A 7 -4.21 1.58 -12.68
C PHE A 7 -3.66 0.18 -12.97
N LEU A 8 -3.05 -0.03 -14.14
CA LEU A 8 -2.57 -1.35 -14.56
C LEU A 8 -1.20 -1.72 -13.96
N PHE A 9 -0.29 -0.77 -13.79
CA PHE A 9 1.08 -1.06 -13.35
C PHE A 9 1.43 -0.46 -12.00
N VAL A 10 1.16 0.82 -11.78
CA VAL A 10 1.63 1.52 -10.57
C VAL A 10 0.87 1.09 -9.31
N ILE A 11 -0.45 0.93 -9.40
CA ILE A 11 -1.26 0.51 -8.26
C ILE A 11 -0.92 -0.93 -7.84
N PRO A 12 -0.90 -1.94 -8.75
CA PRO A 12 -0.49 -3.29 -8.39
C PRO A 12 0.95 -3.38 -7.90
N PHE A 13 1.88 -2.67 -8.55
CA PHE A 13 3.27 -2.63 -8.11
C PHE A 13 3.41 -2.02 -6.71
N GLY A 14 2.70 -0.92 -6.44
CA GLY A 14 2.66 -0.29 -5.12
C GLY A 14 2.11 -1.23 -4.05
N PHE A 15 1.11 -2.05 -4.39
CA PHE A 15 0.57 -3.07 -3.50
C PHE A 15 1.60 -4.17 -3.19
N VAL A 16 2.27 -4.72 -4.20
CA VAL A 16 3.30 -5.75 -3.99
C VAL A 16 4.45 -5.22 -3.14
N ALA A 17 4.93 -4.01 -3.43
CA ALA A 17 5.97 -3.36 -2.63
C ALA A 17 5.53 -3.12 -1.17
N ALA A 18 4.28 -2.70 -0.96
CA ALA A 18 3.71 -2.52 0.37
C ALA A 18 3.62 -3.85 1.14
N CYS A 19 3.24 -4.95 0.47
CA CYS A 19 3.24 -6.29 1.07
C CYS A 19 4.65 -6.71 1.51
N GLY A 20 5.66 -6.45 0.67
CA GLY A 20 7.06 -6.70 0.99
C GLY A 20 7.54 -5.90 2.20
N ALA A 21 7.21 -4.61 2.27
CA ALA A 21 7.57 -3.75 3.40
C ALA A 21 6.89 -4.18 4.71
N ALA A 22 5.61 -4.55 4.65
CA ALA A 22 4.87 -5.07 5.79
C ALA A 22 5.45 -6.40 6.28
N SER A 23 5.74 -7.31 5.35
CA SER A 23 6.41 -8.58 5.66
C SER A 23 7.76 -8.36 6.33
N PHE A 24 8.54 -7.40 5.83
CA PHE A 24 9.80 -7.05 6.44
C PHE A 24 9.63 -6.54 7.86
N ALA A 25 8.70 -5.60 8.08
CA ALA A 25 8.38 -5.09 9.40
C ALA A 25 7.86 -6.17 10.38
N LEU A 26 7.15 -7.18 9.88
CA LEU A 26 6.64 -8.29 10.70
C LEU A 26 7.76 -9.24 11.14
N LEU A 27 8.61 -9.66 10.21
CA LEU A 27 9.57 -10.74 10.47
C LEU A 27 10.89 -10.24 11.01
N TRP A 28 11.39 -9.11 10.51
CA TRP A 28 12.74 -8.63 10.79
C TRP A 28 13.11 -8.58 12.28
N PRO A 29 12.24 -8.12 13.20
CA PRO A 29 12.55 -8.10 14.63
C PRO A 29 12.75 -9.48 15.27
N PHE A 30 12.30 -10.55 14.61
CA PHE A 30 12.32 -11.92 15.12
C PHE A 30 13.28 -12.84 14.35
N VAL A 31 14.02 -12.31 13.37
CA VAL A 31 15.01 -13.08 12.62
C VAL A 31 16.19 -13.42 13.53
N ASP A 32 16.49 -14.70 13.68
CA ASP A 32 17.73 -15.15 14.30
C ASP A 32 18.84 -15.26 13.27
N LEU A 33 19.87 -14.42 13.41
CA LEU A 33 21.04 -14.38 12.53
C LEU A 33 22.17 -15.32 13.00
N SER A 34 21.98 -16.09 14.07
CA SER A 34 22.97 -17.05 14.56
C SER A 34 23.32 -18.13 13.53
N GLY A 35 22.39 -18.42 12.61
CA GLY A 35 22.57 -19.34 11.48
C GLY A 35 23.31 -18.74 10.28
N ALA A 36 23.57 -17.42 10.24
CA ALA A 36 24.28 -16.76 9.15
C ALA A 36 25.81 -16.95 9.18
N LYS A 37 26.32 -17.84 10.04
CA LYS A 37 27.74 -18.12 10.19
C LYS A 37 28.32 -18.59 8.85
N ASP A 38 29.54 -18.15 8.57
CA ASP A 38 30.32 -18.51 7.39
C ASP A 38 29.69 -18.13 6.04
N GLY A 39 28.67 -17.25 6.03
CA GLY A 39 28.06 -16.76 4.81
C GLY A 39 27.26 -17.82 4.05
N ASP A 40 26.68 -18.80 4.76
CA ASP A 40 25.89 -19.88 4.18
C ASP A 40 24.81 -19.34 3.20
N PRO A 41 24.94 -19.60 1.88
CA PRO A 41 23.95 -19.16 0.90
C PRO A 41 22.57 -19.77 1.12
N PHE A 42 22.50 -20.97 1.71
CA PHE A 42 21.23 -21.65 1.95
C PHE A 42 20.41 -20.95 3.04
N PHE A 43 21.07 -20.48 4.10
CA PHE A 43 20.46 -19.66 5.14
C PHE A 43 19.79 -18.40 4.55
N TRP A 44 20.50 -17.66 3.70
CA TRP A 44 19.97 -16.46 3.06
C TRP A 44 18.82 -16.75 2.10
N LEU A 45 18.90 -17.86 1.35
CA LEU A 45 17.82 -18.33 0.50
C LEU A 45 16.57 -18.65 1.33
N GLN A 46 16.72 -19.38 2.44
CA GLN A 46 15.61 -19.74 3.32
C GLN A 46 14.95 -18.50 3.95
N ILE A 47 15.74 -17.54 4.43
CA ILE A 47 15.21 -16.25 4.91
C ILE A 47 14.49 -15.51 3.80
N GLY A 48 15.09 -15.40 2.61
CA GLY A 48 14.47 -14.74 1.47
C GLY A 48 13.12 -15.34 1.10
N LEU A 49 13.03 -16.67 1.06
CA LEU A 49 11.77 -17.39 0.82
C LEU A 49 10.76 -17.18 1.95
N GLY A 50 11.19 -17.12 3.21
CA GLY A 50 10.33 -16.80 4.35
C GLY A 50 9.68 -15.41 4.24
N PHE A 51 10.48 -14.39 3.87
CA PHE A 51 9.95 -13.04 3.64
C PHE A 51 9.05 -12.98 2.40
N ALA A 52 9.36 -13.72 1.34
CA ALA A 52 8.49 -13.81 0.16
C ALA A 52 7.15 -14.48 0.47
N ALA A 53 7.16 -15.58 1.22
CA ALA A 53 5.96 -16.28 1.66
C ALA A 53 5.10 -15.41 2.58
N GLN A 54 5.73 -14.71 3.53
CA GLN A 54 5.03 -13.78 4.41
C GLN A 54 4.45 -12.58 3.65
N ALA A 55 5.16 -12.04 2.64
CA ALA A 55 4.62 -11.00 1.77
C ALA A 55 3.39 -11.49 0.99
N ALA A 56 3.41 -12.73 0.50
CA ALA A 56 2.26 -13.34 -0.15
C ALA A 56 1.06 -13.50 0.80
N GLN A 57 1.31 -13.88 2.06
CA GLN A 57 0.27 -13.97 3.10
C GLN A 57 -0.32 -12.60 3.48
N VAL A 58 0.52 -11.57 3.59
CA VAL A 58 0.04 -10.19 3.78
C VAL A 58 -0.81 -9.77 2.58
N GLY A 59 -0.34 -10.05 1.36
CA GLY A 59 -1.07 -9.72 0.14
C GLY A 59 -2.42 -10.41 0.07
N SER A 60 -2.50 -11.71 0.33
CA SER A 60 -3.76 -12.46 0.26
C SER A 60 -4.80 -11.96 1.27
N THR A 61 -4.37 -11.62 2.49
CA THR A 61 -5.26 -11.11 3.55
C THR A 61 -5.65 -9.64 3.35
N ALA A 62 -4.74 -8.82 2.83
CA ALA A 62 -4.97 -7.40 2.65
C ALA A 62 -5.71 -7.05 1.35
N LEU A 63 -5.70 -7.92 0.33
CA LEU A 63 -6.14 -7.58 -1.04
C LEU A 63 -7.54 -6.95 -1.09
N VAL A 64 -8.51 -7.57 -0.43
CA VAL A 64 -9.92 -7.11 -0.43
C VAL A 64 -10.08 -5.78 0.33
N PRO A 65 -9.70 -5.66 1.62
CA PRO A 65 -9.86 -4.40 2.35
C PRO A 65 -9.02 -3.26 1.75
N TRP A 66 -7.80 -3.55 1.26
CA TRP A 66 -6.97 -2.57 0.57
C TRP A 66 -7.61 -2.14 -0.76
N GLY A 67 -8.12 -3.07 -1.56
CA GLY A 67 -8.78 -2.75 -2.82
C GLY A 67 -9.98 -1.82 -2.62
N ALA A 68 -10.81 -2.11 -1.62
CA ALA A 68 -11.92 -1.24 -1.23
C ALA A 68 -11.45 0.16 -0.80
N PHE A 69 -10.39 0.23 0.00
CA PHE A 69 -9.79 1.49 0.44
C PHE A 69 -9.21 2.32 -0.72
N VAL A 70 -8.50 1.68 -1.66
CA VAL A 70 -7.95 2.34 -2.86
C VAL A 70 -9.05 2.86 -3.75
N LEU A 71 -10.11 2.06 -3.99
CA LEU A 71 -11.26 2.53 -4.76
C LEU A 71 -11.90 3.76 -4.11
N ALA A 72 -12.12 3.73 -2.80
CA ALA A 72 -12.69 4.87 -2.08
C ALA A 72 -11.80 6.11 -2.18
N THR A 73 -10.50 5.98 -1.94
CA THR A 73 -9.55 7.10 -1.99
C THR A 73 -9.37 7.67 -3.40
N GLU A 74 -9.42 6.82 -4.44
CA GLU A 74 -9.39 7.24 -5.84
C GLU A 74 -10.64 8.01 -6.26
N LEU A 75 -11.83 7.56 -5.85
CA LEU A 75 -13.09 8.23 -6.13
C LEU A 75 -13.17 9.59 -5.42
N LEU A 76 -12.80 9.62 -4.14
CA LEU A 76 -12.89 10.81 -3.29
C LEU A 76 -11.72 11.78 -3.50
N GLY A 77 -10.62 11.34 -4.13
CA GLY A 77 -9.40 12.14 -4.33
C GLY A 77 -8.61 12.36 -3.04
N TRP A 78 -8.75 11.46 -2.06
CA TRP A 78 -8.07 11.56 -0.77
C TRP A 78 -6.63 11.10 -0.88
N ARG A 79 -5.70 12.06 -1.01
CA ARG A 79 -4.26 11.82 -1.14
C ARG A 79 -3.43 12.12 0.11
N SER A 80 -4.07 12.41 1.25
CA SER A 80 -3.38 12.81 2.48
C SER A 80 -2.53 11.66 3.04
N LEU A 81 -1.25 11.97 3.37
CA LEU A 81 -0.32 11.04 4.00
C LEU A 81 -0.84 10.54 5.35
N ILE A 82 -1.28 11.47 6.20
CA ILE A 82 -1.76 11.17 7.56
C ILE A 82 -2.97 10.24 7.50
N PHE A 83 -3.88 10.48 6.55
CA PHE A 83 -5.04 9.62 6.35
C PHE A 83 -4.64 8.17 6.01
N HIS A 84 -3.69 7.98 5.09
CA HIS A 84 -3.19 6.65 4.76
C HIS A 84 -2.45 5.99 5.92
N ALA A 85 -1.60 6.74 6.63
CA ALA A 85 -0.86 6.24 7.78
C ALA A 85 -1.80 5.76 8.91
N LEU A 86 -2.84 6.54 9.23
CA LEU A 86 -3.86 6.16 10.21
C LEU A 86 -4.67 4.95 9.76
N ALA A 87 -5.03 4.87 8.47
CA ALA A 87 -5.70 3.69 7.92
C ALA A 87 -4.82 2.44 8.04
N GLY A 88 -3.52 2.55 7.77
CA GLY A 88 -2.55 1.47 7.95
C GLY A 88 -2.43 1.01 9.42
N LEU A 89 -2.31 1.95 10.36
CA LEU A 89 -2.29 1.63 11.79
C LEU A 89 -3.59 0.96 12.25
N ALA A 90 -4.73 1.48 11.83
CA ALA A 90 -6.03 0.90 12.13
C ALA A 90 -6.16 -0.51 11.54
N ALA A 91 -5.69 -0.73 10.31
CA ALA A 91 -5.67 -2.05 9.70
C ALA A 91 -4.80 -3.02 10.50
N GLY A 92 -3.56 -2.65 10.85
CA GLY A 92 -2.69 -3.49 11.68
C GLY A 92 -3.29 -3.85 13.04
N PHE A 93 -3.94 -2.87 13.69
CA PHE A 93 -4.67 -3.09 14.92
C PHE A 93 -5.85 -4.07 14.73
N LEU A 94 -6.72 -3.81 13.76
CA LEU A 94 -7.89 -4.65 13.49
C LEU A 94 -7.50 -6.08 13.11
N THR A 95 -6.51 -6.25 12.22
CA THR A 95 -5.98 -7.57 11.85
C THR A 95 -5.46 -8.32 13.07
N THR A 96 -4.77 -7.65 14.00
CA THR A 96 -4.34 -8.27 15.26
C THR A 96 -5.53 -8.75 16.09
N ARG A 97 -6.60 -7.94 16.21
CA ARG A 97 -7.79 -8.31 17.00
C ARG A 97 -8.52 -9.50 16.39
N PHE A 98 -8.67 -9.53 15.06
CA PHE A 98 -9.34 -10.61 14.34
C PHE A 98 -8.51 -11.90 14.33
N ALA A 99 -7.21 -11.83 14.05
CA ALA A 99 -6.35 -13.01 13.97
C ALA A 99 -6.25 -13.76 15.32
N TYR A 100 -6.33 -13.04 16.44
CA TYR A 100 -6.21 -13.61 17.77
C TYR A 100 -7.54 -13.71 18.53
N ALA A 101 -8.68 -13.50 17.87
CA ALA A 101 -10.02 -13.56 18.48
C ALA A 101 -10.14 -12.77 19.81
N GLY A 102 -9.44 -11.65 19.92
CA GLY A 102 -9.39 -10.81 21.13
C GLY A 102 -8.35 -11.21 22.20
N ALA A 103 -7.78 -12.41 22.14
CA ALA A 103 -6.69 -12.86 23.02
C ALA A 103 -5.35 -12.29 22.55
N LEU A 104 -5.07 -11.04 22.92
CA LEU A 104 -3.93 -10.29 22.39
C LEU A 104 -2.59 -11.04 22.58
N PRO A 105 -1.75 -11.10 21.53
CA PRO A 105 -0.43 -11.71 21.63
C PRO A 105 0.50 -10.84 22.48
N HIS A 106 1.73 -11.31 22.70
CA HIS A 106 2.76 -10.54 23.38
C HIS A 106 2.94 -9.13 22.76
N ALA A 107 3.26 -8.13 23.57
CA ALA A 107 3.32 -6.72 23.14
C ALA A 107 4.23 -6.50 21.92
N SER A 108 5.34 -7.25 21.83
CA SER A 108 6.25 -7.24 20.69
C SER A 108 5.57 -7.59 19.36
N VAL A 109 4.69 -8.60 19.36
CA VAL A 109 3.92 -9.00 18.16
C VAL A 109 2.89 -7.93 17.82
N GLN A 110 2.21 -7.36 18.82
CA GLN A 110 1.26 -6.27 18.60
C GLN A 110 1.93 -5.05 17.96
N THR A 111 3.12 -4.67 18.46
CA THR A 111 3.92 -3.59 17.88
C THR A 111 4.34 -3.92 16.46
N ALA A 112 4.82 -5.14 16.18
CA ALA A 112 5.19 -5.57 14.84
C ALA A 112 4.00 -5.47 13.86
N MET A 113 2.80 -5.88 14.27
CA MET A 113 1.59 -5.78 13.46
C MET A 113 1.20 -4.31 13.16
N ALA A 114 1.30 -3.43 14.15
CA ALA A 114 1.03 -1.99 13.97
C ALA A 114 2.06 -1.34 13.02
N VAL A 115 3.35 -1.62 13.22
CA VAL A 115 4.43 -1.13 12.38
C VAL A 115 4.32 -1.67 10.95
N ALA A 116 3.91 -2.93 10.78
CA ALA A 116 3.67 -3.52 9.48
C ALA A 116 2.52 -2.85 8.73
N GLY A 117 1.39 -2.60 9.40
CA GLY A 117 0.27 -1.85 8.83
C GLY A 117 0.66 -0.43 8.43
N LEU A 118 1.46 0.24 9.25
CA LEU A 118 2.01 1.57 8.93
C LEU A 118 2.97 1.52 7.74
N ALA A 119 3.93 0.59 7.74
CA ALA A 119 4.90 0.42 6.66
C ALA A 119 4.22 0.11 5.32
N PHE A 120 3.22 -0.77 5.34
CA PHE A 120 2.36 -1.06 4.19
C PHE A 120 1.77 0.23 3.62
N ALA A 121 1.08 1.02 4.46
CA ALA A 121 0.38 2.20 4.02
C ALA A 121 1.32 3.31 3.51
N LEU A 122 2.47 3.50 4.17
CA LEU A 122 3.47 4.49 3.77
C LEU A 122 4.10 4.15 2.43
N VAL A 123 4.53 2.90 2.24
CA VAL A 123 5.14 2.44 0.97
C VAL A 123 4.13 2.52 -0.16
N TYR A 124 2.89 2.08 0.06
CA TYR A 124 1.82 2.24 -0.92
C TYR A 124 1.58 3.72 -1.27
N TRP A 125 1.54 4.59 -0.26
CA TRP A 125 1.31 6.02 -0.48
C TRP A 125 2.41 6.66 -1.33
N ILE A 126 3.67 6.35 -1.04
CA ILE A 126 4.84 6.85 -1.78
C ILE A 126 4.74 6.47 -3.26
N ILE A 127 4.41 5.22 -3.56
CA ILE A 127 4.41 4.68 -4.93
C ILE A 127 3.17 5.10 -5.71
N ALA A 128 1.98 4.96 -5.11
CA ALA A 128 0.71 5.08 -5.81
C ALA A 128 -0.26 6.10 -5.16
N GLY A 129 -0.34 6.15 -3.83
CA GLY A 129 -1.37 6.94 -3.11
C GLY A 129 -1.28 8.45 -3.30
N ARG A 130 -0.09 9.03 -3.55
CA ARG A 130 0.07 10.46 -3.90
C ARG A 130 -0.71 10.88 -5.15
N GLY A 131 -1.00 9.92 -6.02
CA GLY A 131 -1.68 10.12 -7.30
C GLY A 131 -3.21 10.06 -7.25
N ALA A 132 -3.80 9.78 -6.08
CA ALA A 132 -5.24 9.54 -5.94
C ALA A 132 -6.08 10.70 -6.51
N GLY A 133 -7.07 10.38 -7.35
CA GLY A 133 -8.02 11.34 -7.91
C GLY A 133 -7.46 12.29 -8.98
N ARG A 134 -6.17 12.20 -9.37
CA ARG A 134 -5.56 13.07 -10.41
C ARG A 134 -6.21 12.96 -11.79
N TRP A 135 -6.91 11.87 -12.06
CA TRP A 135 -7.64 11.67 -13.31
C TRP A 135 -8.88 12.59 -13.41
N ARG A 136 -9.42 13.06 -12.29
CA ARG A 136 -10.58 13.97 -12.23
C ARG A 136 -10.24 15.40 -12.68
N THR A 137 -8.98 15.80 -12.53
CA THR A 137 -8.49 17.14 -12.89
C THR A 137 -8.06 17.27 -14.35
N ALA A 138 -8.10 16.16 -15.11
CA ALA A 138 -7.77 16.13 -16.54
C ALA A 138 -8.94 16.65 -17.42
N THR A 139 -9.84 17.47 -16.88
CA THR A 139 -10.74 18.26 -17.71
C THR A 139 -9.87 19.26 -18.48
N PRO A 140 -9.92 19.30 -19.83
CA PRO A 140 -9.18 20.29 -20.59
C PRO A 140 -9.61 21.66 -20.08
N ALA A 141 -8.66 22.45 -19.59
CA ALA A 141 -8.93 23.87 -19.35
C ALA A 141 -9.47 24.42 -20.67
N ARG A 142 -10.74 24.85 -20.68
CA ARG A 142 -11.31 25.63 -21.79
C ARG A 142 -10.31 26.74 -22.07
N ARG A 143 -9.71 26.75 -23.27
CA ARG A 143 -8.72 27.77 -23.62
C ARG A 143 -9.43 29.13 -23.48
N PRO A 144 -8.90 30.08 -22.69
CA PRO A 144 -9.53 31.39 -22.54
C PRO A 144 -9.69 32.17 -23.86
N ASN A 145 -8.99 31.74 -24.91
CA ASN A 145 -8.89 32.45 -26.19
C ASN A 145 -9.66 31.77 -27.33
N GLU A 146 -10.64 30.90 -27.07
CA GLU A 146 -11.52 30.44 -28.15
C GLU A 146 -12.47 31.59 -28.52
N PRO A 147 -12.35 32.18 -29.73
CA PRO A 147 -13.17 33.33 -30.09
C PRO A 147 -14.63 32.92 -30.11
N ILE A 148 -15.49 33.71 -29.49
CA ILE A 148 -16.95 33.60 -29.66
C ILE A 148 -17.22 33.98 -31.12
N THR A 149 -17.30 32.99 -32.00
CA THR A 149 -17.80 33.21 -33.36
C THR A 149 -19.28 33.51 -33.24
N ALA A 150 -19.65 34.80 -33.33
CA ALA A 150 -21.05 35.20 -33.44
C ALA A 150 -21.66 34.54 -34.69
N PRO A 151 -22.91 34.05 -34.62
CA PRO A 151 -23.59 33.50 -35.79
C PRO A 151 -23.74 34.59 -36.88
N PRO A 152 -23.65 34.23 -38.17
CA PRO A 152 -23.81 35.19 -39.26
C PRO A 152 -25.22 35.80 -39.19
N ALA A 153 -25.28 37.13 -39.14
CA ALA A 153 -26.53 37.87 -39.24
C ALA A 153 -27.12 37.64 -40.63
N SER A 154 -28.30 36.99 -40.67
CA SER A 154 -29.18 36.90 -41.84
C SER A 154 -30.35 37.85 -41.68
#